data_AF-A0A9E3HU27-F1
#
_entry.id   AF-A0A9E3HU27-F1
#
_cell.length_a   1.000
_cell.length_b   1.000
_cell.length_c   1.000
_cell.angle_alpha   90.00
_cell.angle_beta   90.00
_cell.angle_gamma   90.00
#
_symmetry.space_group_name_H-M   'P 1'
#
loop_
_entity.id
_entity.type
_entity.pdbx_description
1 polymer ?
#
loop_
_entity_poly.entity_id
_entity_poly.type
_entity_poly.pdbx_seq_one_letter_code
_entity_poly.pdbx_strand_id
1 'polypeptide(L)'
;MRKSYLILMPFTFIFLFAAFWLLGAVPPYYFTDPPAMLVMLLVLLLVFCTFRPSEIVKYIKLAFQESAQDSSELENALHFFRTFQAYAFYMAIVTFMMALIFILTAVPDLSNTGPYLAVAFLTVLYALMLTVFVTLPFRASLQKKLNELGSSR
;
A
#
# COMPACT_ATOMS: atom_id res chain seq x y z
N MET A 1 -6.24 -17.62 0.99
CA MET A 1 -4.80 -17.55 1.37
C MET A 1 -4.49 -18.69 2.33
N ARG A 2 -3.32 -19.34 2.23
CA ARG A 2 -2.88 -20.23 3.33
C ARG A 2 -2.80 -19.40 4.61
N LYS A 3 -3.35 -19.91 5.72
CA LYS A 3 -3.30 -19.25 7.05
C LYS A 3 -1.87 -18.84 7.44
N SER A 4 -0.87 -19.54 6.91
CA SER A 4 0.55 -19.21 7.08
C SER A 4 0.94 -17.82 6.55
N TYR A 5 0.36 -17.32 5.45
CA TYR A 5 0.73 -16.01 4.92
C TYR A 5 0.26 -14.86 5.82
N LEU A 6 -0.95 -14.99 6.39
CA LEU A 6 -1.49 -14.04 7.36
C LEU A 6 -0.64 -13.95 8.63
N ILE A 7 0.02 -15.04 9.01
CA ILE A 7 0.94 -15.10 10.15
C ILE A 7 2.33 -14.58 9.75
N LEU A 8 2.78 -14.87 8.53
CA LEU A 8 4.08 -14.42 8.01
C LEU A 8 4.12 -12.91 7.74
N MET A 9 3.01 -12.28 7.35
CA MET A 9 2.94 -10.85 7.07
C MET A 9 3.31 -9.97 8.28
N PRO A 10 2.70 -10.11 9.48
CA PRO A 10 3.14 -9.35 10.65
C PRO A 10 4.55 -9.74 11.06
N PHE A 11 4.97 -10.99 10.84
CA PHE A 11 6.34 -11.42 11.12
C PHE A 11 7.36 -10.72 10.21
N THR A 12 7.07 -10.51 8.93
CA THR A 12 7.94 -9.74 8.03
C THR A 12 7.99 -8.26 8.41
N PHE A 13 6.88 -7.67 8.87
CA PHE A 13 6.89 -6.31 9.43
C PHE A 13 7.75 -6.22 10.69
N ILE A 14 7.56 -7.14 11.64
CA ILE A 14 8.36 -7.19 12.88
C ILE A 14 9.83 -7.40 12.54
N PHE A 15 10.14 -8.29 11.60
CA PHE A 15 11.50 -8.55 11.16
C PHE A 15 12.14 -7.31 10.52
N LEU A 16 11.43 -6.62 9.63
CA LEU A 16 11.93 -5.36 9.05
C LEU A 16 12.17 -4.30 10.14
N PHE A 17 11.20 -4.13 11.04
CA PHE A 17 11.31 -3.15 12.12
C PHE A 17 12.45 -3.48 13.09
N ALA A 18 12.61 -4.77 13.43
CA ALA A 18 13.71 -5.27 14.25
C ALA A 18 15.05 -5.13 13.53
N ALA A 19 15.12 -5.34 12.21
CA ALA A 19 16.33 -5.12 11.43
C ALA A 19 16.73 -3.63 11.44
N PHE A 20 15.77 -2.71 11.25
CA PHE A 20 16.03 -1.27 11.38
C PHE A 20 16.54 -0.91 12.78
N TRP A 21 15.91 -1.46 13.82
CA TRP A 21 16.31 -1.22 15.22
C TRP A 21 17.72 -1.78 15.54
N LEU A 22 18.00 -3.02 15.13
CA LEU A 22 19.27 -3.72 15.40
C LEU A 22 20.45 -3.14 14.61
N LEU A 23 20.20 -2.60 13.42
CA LEU A 23 21.22 -1.90 12.64
C LEU A 23 21.58 -0.52 13.24
N GLY A 24 21.01 -0.15 14.39
CA GLY A 24 21.24 1.15 15.05
C GLY A 24 20.75 2.33 14.21
N ALA A 25 19.94 2.05 13.20
CA ALA A 25 19.65 2.96 12.12
C ALA A 25 18.34 3.69 12.42
N VAL A 26 18.52 4.87 13.02
CA VAL A 26 17.55 5.98 13.05
C VAL A 26 16.32 5.73 13.96
N PRO A 27 16.05 6.64 14.92
CA PRO A 27 14.85 6.57 15.75
C PRO A 27 13.54 6.45 14.93
N PRO A 28 12.53 5.67 15.38
CA PRO A 28 11.29 5.47 14.64
C PRO A 28 10.52 6.75 14.27
N TYR A 29 10.69 7.83 15.05
CA TYR A 29 10.01 9.10 14.80
C TYR A 29 10.43 9.77 13.48
N TYR A 30 11.59 9.41 12.91
CA TYR A 30 12.01 9.92 11.60
C TYR A 30 11.20 9.34 10.45
N PHE A 31 10.54 8.20 10.66
CA PHE A 31 9.63 7.63 9.68
C PHE A 31 8.24 8.29 9.82
N THR A 32 7.85 8.74 11.01
CA THR A 32 6.55 9.38 11.20
C THR A 32 6.54 10.82 10.67
N ASP A 33 6.30 10.98 9.37
CA ASP A 33 6.15 12.27 8.70
C ASP A 33 4.66 12.58 8.44
N PRO A 34 4.08 13.62 9.09
CA PRO A 34 2.66 13.95 8.92
C PRO A 34 2.23 14.26 7.48
N PRO A 35 3.00 15.01 6.66
CA PRO A 35 2.70 15.19 5.23
C PRO A 35 2.56 13.88 4.46
N ALA A 36 3.52 12.95 4.60
CA ALA A 36 3.47 11.65 3.94
C ALA A 36 2.28 10.81 4.41
N MET A 37 1.94 10.87 5.71
CA MET A 37 0.74 10.20 6.24
C MET A 37 -0.56 10.76 5.67
N LEU A 38 -0.65 12.08 5.47
CA LEU A 38 -1.81 12.73 4.87
C LEU A 38 -2.03 12.25 3.43
N VAL A 39 -0.96 12.03 2.67
CA VAL A 39 -1.05 11.45 1.32
C VAL A 39 -1.63 10.05 1.36
N MET A 40 -1.22 9.20 2.31
CA MET A 40 -1.80 7.87 2.48
C MET A 40 -3.28 7.92 2.85
N LEU A 41 -3.67 8.89 3.68
CA LEU A 41 -5.08 9.14 3.99
C LEU A 41 -5.87 9.55 2.75
N LEU A 42 -5.28 10.36 1.86
CA LEU A 42 -5.90 10.77 0.61
C LEU A 42 -6.11 9.59 -0.34
N VAL A 43 -5.18 8.63 -0.40
CA VAL A 43 -5.37 7.38 -1.15
C VAL A 43 -6.60 6.62 -0.63
N LEU A 44 -6.74 6.49 0.70
CA LEU A 44 -7.91 5.84 1.29
C LEU A 44 -9.20 6.59 0.96
N LEU A 45 -9.18 7.92 1.02
CA LEU A 45 -10.32 8.76 0.66
C LEU A 45 -10.74 8.55 -0.80
N LEU A 46 -9.79 8.52 -1.74
CA LEU A 46 -10.07 8.23 -3.15
C LEU A 46 -10.71 6.85 -3.32
N VAL A 47 -10.22 5.83 -2.61
CA VAL A 47 -10.82 4.50 -2.62
C VAL A 47 -12.26 4.53 -2.10
N PHE A 48 -12.52 5.26 -1.01
CA PHE A 48 -13.88 5.41 -0.47
C PHE A 48 -14.82 6.21 -1.37
N CYS A 49 -14.28 7.11 -2.21
CA CYS A 49 -15.06 7.79 -3.24
C CYS A 49 -15.42 6.87 -4.42
N THR A 50 -14.56 5.90 -4.75
CA THR A 50 -14.79 4.97 -5.87
C THR A 50 -15.62 3.75 -5.48
N PHE A 51 -15.44 3.22 -4.26
CA PHE A 51 -16.06 1.98 -3.81
C PHE A 51 -16.84 2.21 -2.52
N ARG A 52 -18.00 1.55 -2.40
CA ARG A 52 -18.80 1.63 -1.18
C ARG A 52 -18.08 0.90 -0.04
N PRO A 53 -18.13 1.39 1.21
CA PRO A 53 -17.49 0.70 2.34
C PRO A 53 -17.91 -0.78 2.50
N SER A 54 -19.17 -1.11 2.20
CA SER A 54 -19.67 -2.49 2.21
C SER A 54 -19.01 -3.37 1.15
N GLU A 55 -18.72 -2.84 -0.03
CA GLU A 55 -18.01 -3.53 -1.12
C GLU A 55 -16.55 -3.76 -0.73
N ILE A 56 -15.88 -2.75 -0.16
CA ILE A 56 -14.49 -2.87 0.32
C ILE A 56 -14.37 -4.03 1.31
N VAL A 57 -15.25 -4.07 2.32
CA VAL A 57 -15.27 -5.16 3.31
C VAL A 57 -15.57 -6.50 2.65
N LYS A 58 -16.50 -6.55 1.69
CA LYS A 58 -16.80 -7.76 0.92
C LYS A 58 -15.57 -8.25 0.14
N TYR A 59 -14.87 -7.38 -0.58
CA TYR A 59 -13.70 -7.73 -1.38
C TYR A 59 -12.53 -8.20 -0.53
N ILE A 60 -12.30 -7.58 0.64
CA ILE A 60 -11.31 -8.04 1.61
C ILE A 60 -11.70 -9.43 2.15
N LYS A 61 -12.97 -9.63 2.53
CA LYS A 61 -13.46 -10.96 2.98
C LYS A 61 -13.30 -12.03 1.90
N LEU A 62 -13.63 -11.72 0.65
CA LEU A 62 -13.47 -12.63 -0.49
C LEU A 62 -12.01 -13.05 -0.66
N ALA A 63 -11.04 -12.18 -0.38
CA ALA A 63 -9.63 -12.54 -0.45
C ALA A 63 -9.25 -13.60 0.62
N PHE A 64 -9.92 -13.61 1.77
CA PHE A 64 -9.68 -14.54 2.87
C PHE A 64 -10.42 -15.88 2.79
N GLN A 65 -11.59 -15.92 2.15
CA GLN A 65 -12.37 -17.16 2.03
C GLN A 65 -11.59 -18.27 1.28
N GLU A 66 -11.88 -19.54 1.55
CA GLU A 66 -11.16 -20.64 0.88
C GLU A 66 -11.77 -20.97 -0.48
N SER A 67 -13.10 -20.98 -0.57
CA SER A 67 -13.84 -21.19 -1.80
C SER A 67 -14.47 -19.89 -2.29
N ALA A 68 -14.40 -19.66 -3.60
CA ALA A 68 -15.17 -18.62 -4.27
C ALA A 68 -16.29 -19.28 -5.06
N GLN A 69 -17.49 -18.70 -5.04
CA GLN A 69 -18.65 -19.25 -5.74
C GLN A 69 -18.97 -18.51 -7.05
N ASP A 70 -18.50 -17.26 -7.18
CA ASP A 70 -18.83 -16.40 -8.31
C ASP A 70 -17.56 -15.76 -8.92
N SER A 71 -17.36 -15.97 -10.22
CA SER A 71 -16.28 -15.36 -10.98
C SER A 71 -16.42 -13.85 -11.09
N SER A 72 -17.64 -13.33 -11.20
CA SER A 72 -17.90 -11.90 -11.32
C SER A 72 -17.48 -11.16 -10.05
N GLU A 73 -17.76 -11.72 -8.88
CA GLU A 73 -17.34 -11.12 -7.60
C GLU A 73 -15.82 -11.09 -7.44
N LEU A 74 -15.11 -12.12 -7.90
CA LEU A 74 -13.65 -12.15 -7.87
C LEU A 74 -13.01 -11.14 -8.82
N GLU A 75 -13.58 -10.97 -10.02
CA GLU A 75 -13.11 -9.95 -10.98
C GLU A 75 -13.28 -8.54 -10.42
N ASN A 76 -14.43 -8.26 -9.78
CA ASN A 76 -14.68 -6.98 -9.11
C ASN A 76 -13.70 -6.74 -7.94
N ALA A 77 -13.42 -7.77 -7.13
CA ALA A 77 -12.43 -7.67 -6.06
C ALA A 77 -11.01 -7.43 -6.61
N LEU A 78 -10.63 -8.10 -7.70
CA LEU A 78 -9.35 -7.87 -8.38
C LEU A 78 -9.25 -6.45 -8.94
N HIS A 79 -10.34 -5.93 -9.52
CA HIS A 79 -10.42 -4.55 -9.99
C HIS A 79 -10.21 -3.57 -8.83
N PHE A 80 -10.90 -3.78 -7.70
CA PHE A 80 -10.71 -2.99 -6.48
C PHE A 80 -9.24 -2.90 -6.05
N PHE A 81 -8.54 -4.04 -5.88
CA PHE A 81 -7.15 -4.00 -5.44
C PHE A 81 -6.18 -3.43 -6.51
N ARG A 82 -6.50 -3.56 -7.80
CA ARG A 82 -5.77 -2.90 -8.89
C ARG A 82 -5.91 -1.39 -8.81
N THR A 83 -7.14 -0.89 -8.65
CA THR A 83 -7.42 0.54 -8.49
C THR A 83 -6.76 1.09 -7.23
N PHE A 84 -6.83 0.37 -6.10
CA PHE A 84 -6.19 0.79 -4.86
C PHE A 84 -4.66 0.91 -5.01
N GLN A 85 -4.03 -0.08 -5.66
CA GLN A 85 -2.59 -0.02 -5.97
C GLN A 85 -2.25 1.15 -6.90
N ALA A 86 -3.06 1.37 -7.94
CA ALA A 86 -2.86 2.48 -8.87
C ALA A 86 -2.95 3.84 -8.17
N TYR A 87 -3.95 4.05 -7.30
CA TYR A 87 -4.06 5.27 -6.50
C TYR A 87 -2.86 5.47 -5.60
N ALA A 88 -2.40 4.43 -4.88
CA ALA A 88 -1.20 4.53 -4.05
C ALA A 88 0.03 4.96 -4.87
N PHE A 89 0.21 4.37 -6.06
CA PHE A 89 1.34 4.67 -6.94
C PHE A 89 1.27 6.08 -7.53
N TYR A 90 0.12 6.50 -8.06
CA TYR A 90 -0.05 7.84 -8.63
C TYR A 90 0.09 8.93 -7.56
N MET A 91 -0.46 8.72 -6.37
CA MET A 91 -0.30 9.67 -5.26
C MET A 91 1.16 9.78 -4.79
N ALA A 92 1.92 8.69 -4.81
CA ALA A 92 3.35 8.73 -4.53
C ALA A 92 4.11 9.56 -5.57
N ILE A 93 3.81 9.41 -6.86
CA ILE A 93 4.43 10.21 -7.92
C ILE A 93 4.11 11.71 -7.73
N VAL A 94 2.83 12.05 -7.53
CA VAL A 94 2.41 13.45 -7.33
C VAL A 94 3.14 14.07 -6.15
N THR A 95 3.21 13.36 -5.02
CA THR A 95 3.88 13.86 -3.81
C THR A 95 5.39 13.97 -4.00
N PHE A 96 6.00 12.99 -4.67
CA PHE A 96 7.41 13.04 -5.00
C PHE A 96 7.73 14.27 -5.87
N MET A 97 6.90 14.56 -6.87
CA MET A 97 7.03 15.78 -7.69
C MET A 97 6.87 17.06 -6.85
N MET A 98 5.89 17.13 -5.95
CA MET A 98 5.72 18.27 -5.05
C MET A 98 6.94 18.47 -4.14
N ALA A 99 7.49 17.40 -3.59
CA ALA A 99 8.68 17.47 -2.74
C ALA A 99 9.91 17.95 -3.53
N LEU A 100 10.09 17.52 -4.78
CA LEU A 100 11.14 18.05 -5.65
C LEU A 100 10.98 19.55 -5.91
N ILE A 101 9.75 20.03 -6.14
CA ILE A 101 9.48 21.46 -6.31
C ILE A 101 9.91 22.23 -5.04
N PHE A 102 9.56 21.73 -3.85
CA PHE A 102 9.96 22.39 -2.60
C PHE A 102 11.48 22.40 -2.36
N ILE A 103 12.18 21.34 -2.76
CA ILE A 103 13.65 21.32 -2.74
C ILE A 103 14.22 22.42 -3.64
N LEU A 104 13.68 22.58 -4.85
CA LEU A 104 14.13 23.61 -5.78
C LEU A 104 13.83 25.03 -5.29
N THR A 105 12.73 25.24 -4.57
CA THR A 105 12.45 26.56 -3.97
C THR A 105 13.30 26.83 -2.73
N ALA A 106 13.80 25.80 -2.06
CA ALA A 106 14.65 25.89 -0.87
C ALA A 106 16.14 26.09 -1.17
N VAL A 107 16.55 26.17 -2.44
CA VAL A 107 17.96 26.33 -2.86
C VAL A 107 18.72 27.45 -2.14
N PRO A 108 18.13 28.62 -1.80
CA PRO A 108 18.84 29.65 -1.04
C PRO A 108 19.27 29.24 0.37
N ASP A 109 18.60 28.24 0.97
CA ASP A 109 18.88 27.72 2.31
C ASP A 109 18.82 26.19 2.34
N LEU A 110 20.00 25.58 2.18
CA LEU A 110 20.21 24.13 2.16
C LEU A 110 19.77 23.41 3.45
N SER A 111 19.54 24.13 4.55
CA SER A 111 19.08 23.53 5.81
C SER A 111 17.72 22.85 5.67
N ASN A 112 16.87 23.32 4.75
CA ASN A 112 15.52 22.80 4.52
C ASN A 112 15.46 21.67 3.46
N THR A 113 16.55 21.41 2.73
CA THR A 113 16.58 20.39 1.67
C THR A 113 16.43 18.97 2.22
N GLY A 114 17.05 18.68 3.37
CA GLY A 114 17.01 17.36 4.00
C GLY A 114 15.59 16.87 4.31
N PRO A 115 14.76 17.65 5.04
CA PRO A 115 13.39 17.30 5.32
C PRO A 115 12.54 17.02 4.07
N TYR A 116 12.59 17.88 3.04
CA TYR A 116 11.80 17.66 1.82
C TYR A 116 12.23 16.40 1.07
N LEU A 117 13.54 16.10 1.05
CA LEU A 117 14.05 14.87 0.47
C LEU A 117 13.58 13.63 1.23
N ALA A 118 13.55 13.70 2.57
CA ALA A 118 13.02 12.63 3.41
C ALA A 118 11.52 12.38 3.11
N VAL A 119 10.69 13.42 3.02
CA VAL A 119 9.26 13.31 2.66
C VAL A 119 9.09 12.63 1.30
N ALA A 120 9.91 13.01 0.31
CA ALA A 120 9.86 12.44 -1.04
C ALA A 120 10.09 10.91 -1.00
N PHE A 121 11.14 10.47 -0.32
CA PHE A 121 11.48 9.04 -0.23
C PHE A 121 10.51 8.27 0.66
N LEU A 122 10.09 8.82 1.80
CA LEU A 122 9.14 8.18 2.71
C LEU A 122 7.80 7.94 2.02
N THR A 123 7.32 8.88 1.20
CA THR A 123 6.04 8.70 0.50
C THR A 123 6.10 7.55 -0.51
N VAL A 124 7.19 7.45 -1.28
CA VAL A 124 7.39 6.33 -2.21
C VAL A 124 7.51 5.02 -1.45
N LEU A 125 8.28 5.00 -0.35
CA LEU A 125 8.43 3.84 0.52
C LEU A 125 7.07 3.37 1.05
N TYR A 126 6.20 4.29 1.51
CA TYR A 126 4.89 3.95 2.03
C TYR A 126 3.93 3.39 0.98
N ALA A 127 3.93 3.96 -0.22
CA ALA A 127 3.15 3.40 -1.33
C ALA A 127 3.64 2.00 -1.72
N LEU A 128 4.96 1.78 -1.72
CA LEU A 128 5.56 0.47 -1.98
C LEU A 128 5.21 -0.54 -0.89
N MET A 129 5.34 -0.16 0.39
CA MET A 129 4.96 -1.02 1.52
C MET A 129 3.49 -1.40 1.44
N LEU A 130 2.58 -0.42 1.27
CA LEU A 130 1.16 -0.70 1.11
C LEU A 130 0.91 -1.65 -0.07
N THR A 131 1.62 -1.45 -1.18
CA THR A 131 1.47 -2.31 -2.36
C THR A 131 1.92 -3.75 -2.11
N VAL A 132 3.13 -3.91 -1.59
CA VAL A 132 3.75 -5.22 -1.37
C VAL A 132 3.02 -6.01 -0.29
N PHE A 133 2.65 -5.35 0.79
CA PHE A 133 2.07 -6.00 1.95
C PHE A 133 0.56 -6.17 1.86
N VAL A 134 -0.15 -5.25 1.19
CA VAL A 134 -1.62 -5.25 1.15
C VAL A 134 -2.11 -5.70 -0.21
N THR A 135 -1.91 -4.90 -1.27
CA THR A 135 -2.59 -5.16 -2.55
C THR A 135 -2.07 -6.40 -3.26
N LEU A 136 -0.76 -6.63 -3.33
CA LEU A 136 -0.19 -7.79 -4.03
C LEU A 136 -0.68 -9.14 -3.51
N PRO A 137 -0.61 -9.46 -2.19
CA PRO A 137 -1.05 -10.77 -1.72
C PRO A 137 -2.55 -11.00 -1.89
N PHE A 138 -3.37 -9.97 -1.70
CA PHE A 138 -4.81 -10.09 -1.93
C PHE A 138 -5.11 -10.33 -3.42
N ARG A 139 -4.45 -9.59 -4.32
CA ARG A 139 -4.56 -9.83 -5.76
C ARG A 139 -4.12 -11.23 -6.16
N ALA A 140 -2.98 -11.69 -5.67
CA ALA A 140 -2.49 -13.03 -5.95
C ALA A 140 -3.46 -14.11 -5.46
N SER A 141 -4.03 -13.94 -4.26
CA SER A 141 -5.01 -14.89 -3.74
C SER A 141 -6.33 -14.89 -4.51
N LEU A 142 -6.81 -13.74 -4.97
CA LEU A 142 -8.05 -13.64 -5.75
C LEU A 142 -7.84 -14.19 -7.17
N GLN A 143 -6.71 -13.87 -7.81
CA GLN A 143 -6.37 -14.38 -9.13
C GLN A 143 -6.26 -15.91 -9.14
N LYS A 144 -5.63 -16.48 -8.10
CA LYS A 144 -5.57 -17.94 -7.95
C LYS A 144 -6.96 -18.58 -7.93
N LYS A 145 -7.88 -18.04 -7.13
CA LYS A 145 -9.27 -18.54 -7.04
C LYS A 145 -10.04 -18.41 -8.35
N LEU A 146 -9.84 -17.29 -9.05
CA LEU A 146 -10.47 -17.06 -10.34
C LEU A 146 -10.04 -18.12 -11.36
N ASN A 147 -8.74 -18.45 -11.36
CA ASN A 147 -8.19 -19.49 -12.22
C ASN A 147 -8.74 -20.89 -11.87
N GLU A 148 -8.88 -21.24 -10.58
CA GLU A 148 -9.44 -22.52 -10.11
C GLU A 148 -10.92 -22.71 -10.52
N LEU A 149 -11.70 -21.64 -10.51
CA LEU A 149 -13.08 -21.64 -11.00
C LEU A 149 -13.15 -21.81 -12.53
N GLY A 150 -12.25 -21.15 -13.27
CA GLY A 150 -12.16 -21.28 -14.72
C GLY A 150 -11.75 -22.67 -15.19
N SER A 151 -10.92 -23.39 -14.42
CA SER A 151 -10.51 -24.78 -14.73
C SER A 151 -11.55 -25.85 -14.38
N SER A 152 -12.62 -25.49 -13.68
CA SER A 152 -13.68 -26.42 -13.24
C SER A 152 -14.92 -26.40 -14.16
N ARG A 153 -14.90 -25.60 -15.23
CA ARG A 153 -15.91 -25.54 -16.29
C ARG A 153 -15.38 -26.24 -17.54
#